data_AF-A0A7S3RXJ7-F1
#
_entry.id   AF-A0A7S3RXJ7-F1
#
_cell.length_a   1.000
_cell.length_b   1.000
_cell.length_c   1.000
_cell.angle_alpha   90.00
_cell.angle_beta   90.00
_cell.angle_gamma   90.00
#
_symmetry.space_group_name_H-M   'P 1'
#
loop_
_entity.id
_entity.type
_entity.pdbx_description
1 polymer ?
#
loop_
_entity_poly.entity_id
_entity_poly.type
_entity_poly.pdbx_seq_one_letter_code
_entity_poly.pdbx_strand_id
1 'polypeptide(L)'
;MLRAWRTVDDELWGAAEALHEPLAPGLGLASSGPSATDAKAAFFGLCHVHSIALARRRYCALGASHAADLAASLGVAARALSWTQVPAAVWWSDLRRNAGAAAFGSHFGNVWDKRLHVALLEAYVHEALPDGQQVSRRLEFLELPSRDAYTRHIEASPSDDIPSDLGLLPRAQSALEESRADELLRFGAAVMSTSRVGLGPFGRSGRRSCSGTAAAETVEAVRLVLDKVRDALPHATTVRPKALQRRLRTDLSPLEADLSPLEVVLMQECDRMEALVTEVHASLARLDESMRGGAPVDEGADTLVGALQRGLVPASWTELAWPSAGPQPLGRWLLGLYARRAHLEEWAAQGVPPTVTWLGGLFRPQAFVFALLAETSRRTGTPLESLSAVAEVTGYDSAEQVGAPPEHGVYVHGAALEGANWDASAGKLAEAPSGGRCATRLPVMHIRALEAVTTADTIAAAPYGVYASPVYATGPASGAERRGEELPLTAWLPSEAPPSLWVVSGAAVRLDGECDWQRRATQQPGKSDEELGFLLTSH
;
A
#
# COMPACT_ATOMS: atom_id res chain seq x y z
N MET A 1 -17.80 10.97 13.72
CA MET A 1 -17.71 11.39 15.14
C MET A 1 -18.67 10.66 16.09
N LEU A 2 -19.99 10.63 15.85
CA LEU A 2 -20.97 9.99 16.76
C LEU A 2 -20.70 8.52 17.13
N ARG A 3 -20.16 7.70 16.22
CA ARG A 3 -19.80 6.31 16.55
C ARG A 3 -18.64 6.21 17.54
N ALA A 4 -17.59 7.02 17.35
CA ALA A 4 -16.48 7.16 18.30
C ALA A 4 -16.95 7.73 19.64
N TRP A 5 -17.92 8.64 19.59
CA TRP A 5 -18.54 9.26 20.75
C TRP A 5 -19.30 8.24 21.62
N ARG A 6 -20.00 7.29 20.97
CA ARG A 6 -20.77 6.23 21.63
C ARG A 6 -19.93 5.07 22.15
N THR A 7 -18.67 4.96 21.73
CA THR A 7 -17.74 3.92 22.24
C THR A 7 -17.04 4.31 23.53
N VAL A 8 -17.19 5.56 23.98
CA VAL A 8 -16.67 6.01 25.27
C VAL A 8 -17.65 5.60 26.37
N ASP A 9 -17.16 4.87 27.37
CA ASP A 9 -17.95 4.43 28.52
C ASP A 9 -18.44 5.63 29.35
N ASP A 10 -19.64 5.52 29.95
CA ASP A 10 -20.19 6.53 30.85
C ASP A 10 -19.28 6.73 32.09
N GLU A 11 -18.49 5.74 32.48
CA GLU A 11 -17.46 5.88 33.53
C GLU A 11 -16.32 6.83 33.12
N LEU A 12 -15.82 6.71 31.88
CA LEU A 12 -14.79 7.61 31.34
C LEU A 12 -15.34 9.03 31.18
N TRP A 13 -16.63 9.12 30.86
CA TRP A 13 -17.33 10.40 30.79
C TRP A 13 -17.52 11.04 32.17
N GLY A 14 -17.90 10.25 33.17
CA GLY A 14 -17.97 10.68 34.57
C GLY A 14 -16.62 11.18 35.10
N ALA A 15 -15.52 10.51 34.70
CA ALA A 15 -14.17 10.98 35.00
C ALA A 15 -13.81 12.30 34.31
N ALA A 16 -14.29 12.54 33.09
CA ALA A 16 -14.09 13.80 32.35
C ALA A 16 -14.98 14.96 32.86
N GLU A 17 -16.20 14.68 33.34
CA GLU A 17 -17.10 15.66 33.96
C GLU A 17 -16.67 16.01 35.39
N ALA A 18 -16.10 15.06 36.13
CA ALA A 18 -15.51 15.27 37.45
C ALA A 18 -14.30 16.23 37.43
N LEU A 19 -13.78 16.58 36.25
CA LEU A 19 -12.75 17.60 36.04
C LEU A 19 -13.24 19.04 36.31
N HIS A 20 -14.34 19.21 37.04
CA HIS A 20 -14.96 20.49 37.27
C HIS A 20 -14.44 21.27 38.48
N GLU A 21 -13.59 20.68 39.32
CA GLU A 21 -13.00 21.40 40.44
C GLU A 21 -11.55 21.82 40.15
N PRO A 22 -11.20 23.11 40.32
CA PRO A 22 -9.81 23.50 40.37
C PRO A 22 -9.16 22.75 41.53
N LEU A 23 -8.05 22.06 41.28
CA LEU A 23 -7.21 21.51 42.34
C LEU A 23 -7.00 22.61 43.38
N ALA A 24 -7.51 22.38 44.60
CA ALA A 24 -7.41 23.35 45.68
C ALA A 24 -5.95 23.84 45.81
N PRO A 25 -5.70 25.14 46.04
CA PRO A 25 -4.35 25.69 46.12
C PRO A 25 -3.67 25.20 47.40
N GLY A 26 -3.13 23.98 47.33
CA GLY A 26 -2.41 23.33 48.41
C GLY A 26 -0.92 23.33 48.11
N LEU A 27 -0.20 24.18 48.84
CA LEU A 27 1.26 24.17 49.02
C LEU A 27 2.12 24.66 47.85
N GLY A 28 2.21 25.99 47.71
CA GLY A 28 3.49 26.72 47.81
C GLY A 28 4.65 26.40 46.86
N LEU A 29 4.46 25.62 45.80
CA LEU A 29 5.43 25.45 44.72
C LEU A 29 4.86 26.08 43.46
N ALA A 30 5.46 27.18 43.03
CA ALA A 30 5.17 27.82 41.76
C ALA A 30 5.62 26.90 40.61
N SER A 31 4.77 25.96 40.24
CA SER A 31 4.77 25.34 38.92
C SER A 31 3.31 25.28 38.48
N SER A 32 2.94 26.14 37.53
CA SER A 32 1.63 26.15 36.89
C SER A 32 1.41 24.78 36.23
N GLY A 33 0.67 23.90 36.93
CA GLY A 33 0.16 22.66 36.35
C GLY A 33 -0.93 22.94 35.31
N PRO A 34 -1.31 21.94 34.51
CA PRO A 34 -2.39 22.06 33.52
C PRO A 34 -3.72 22.46 34.19
N SER A 35 -4.48 23.36 33.56
CA SER A 35 -5.80 23.75 34.05
C SER A 35 -6.85 22.66 33.79
N ALA A 36 -7.96 22.69 34.54
CA ALA A 36 -9.12 21.82 34.27
C ALA A 36 -9.64 21.98 32.83
N THR A 37 -9.51 23.17 32.25
CA THR A 37 -9.86 23.47 30.87
C THR A 37 -8.95 22.75 29.88
N ASP A 38 -7.63 22.72 30.14
CA ASP A 38 -6.64 22.04 29.30
C ASP A 38 -6.88 20.52 29.25
N ALA A 39 -7.25 19.93 30.38
CA ALA A 39 -7.55 18.50 30.44
C ALA A 39 -8.83 18.13 29.70
N LYS A 40 -9.86 18.98 29.77
CA LYS A 40 -11.08 18.81 28.96
C LYS A 40 -10.74 18.92 27.48
N ALA A 41 -10.03 19.97 27.08
CA ALA A 41 -9.57 20.16 25.70
C ALA A 41 -8.76 18.96 25.18
N ALA A 42 -7.84 18.42 26.00
CA ALA A 42 -7.09 17.21 25.71
C ALA A 42 -7.99 15.99 25.48
N PHE A 43 -8.98 15.76 26.36
CA PHE A 43 -9.91 14.65 26.24
C PHE A 43 -10.74 14.73 24.94
N PHE A 44 -11.28 15.91 24.62
CA PHE A 44 -12.02 16.13 23.38
C PHE A 44 -11.12 15.98 22.15
N GLY A 45 -9.90 16.51 22.19
CA GLY A 45 -8.91 16.36 21.11
C GLY A 45 -8.59 14.89 20.83
N LEU A 46 -8.44 14.06 21.86
CA LEU A 46 -8.20 12.61 21.70
C LEU A 46 -9.41 11.89 21.10
N CYS A 47 -10.62 12.18 21.57
CA CYS A 47 -11.86 11.67 20.97
C CYS A 47 -11.97 12.06 19.50
N HIS A 48 -11.62 13.29 19.17
CA HIS A 48 -11.64 13.79 17.80
C HIS A 48 -10.60 13.08 16.92
N VAL A 49 -9.35 12.98 17.35
CA VAL A 49 -8.28 12.26 16.63
C VAL A 49 -8.67 10.81 16.37
N HIS A 50 -9.25 10.13 17.35
CA HIS A 50 -9.73 8.76 17.14
C HIS A 50 -10.90 8.70 16.15
N SER A 51 -11.81 9.68 16.18
CA SER A 51 -12.89 9.77 15.21
C SER A 51 -12.37 9.97 13.77
N ILE A 52 -11.33 10.78 13.59
CA ILE A 52 -10.62 10.93 12.31
C ILE A 52 -9.99 9.60 11.92
N ALA A 53 -9.26 8.93 12.82
CA ALA A 53 -8.61 7.66 12.53
C ALA A 53 -9.64 6.59 12.06
N LEU A 54 -10.80 6.52 12.70
CA LEU A 54 -11.90 5.64 12.29
C LEU A 54 -12.50 6.03 10.94
N ALA A 55 -12.71 7.33 10.68
CA ALA A 55 -13.24 7.79 9.39
C ALA A 55 -12.26 7.51 8.25
N ARG A 56 -10.96 7.69 8.50
CA ARG A 56 -9.87 7.40 7.55
C ARG A 56 -9.77 5.93 7.15
N ARG A 57 -10.27 4.99 7.97
CA ARG A 57 -10.36 3.57 7.58
C ARG A 57 -11.25 3.33 6.36
N ARG A 58 -12.12 4.27 5.99
CA ARG A 58 -12.91 4.16 4.74
C ARG A 58 -12.07 4.43 3.49
N TYR A 59 -10.94 5.11 3.65
CA TYR A 59 -10.08 5.58 2.57
C TYR A 59 -8.78 4.76 2.51
N CYS A 60 -8.82 3.45 2.78
CA CYS A 60 -7.68 2.55 3.06
C CYS A 60 -6.36 2.76 2.26
N ALA A 61 -6.41 3.32 1.05
CA ALA A 61 -5.23 3.73 0.27
C ALA A 61 -4.44 4.90 0.86
N LEU A 62 -5.13 5.85 1.46
CA LEU A 62 -4.63 7.11 2.04
C LEU A 62 -4.86 7.17 3.57
N GLY A 63 -5.57 6.18 4.11
CA GLY A 63 -5.98 6.08 5.51
C GLY A 63 -5.00 5.32 6.42
N ALA A 64 -5.49 4.98 7.62
CA ALA A 64 -4.83 4.15 8.63
C ALA A 64 -5.29 2.68 8.49
N SER A 65 -4.36 1.73 8.61
CA SER A 65 -4.66 0.29 8.44
C SER A 65 -5.19 -0.35 9.73
N HIS A 66 -4.81 0.18 10.89
CA HIS A 66 -5.27 -0.31 12.21
C HIS A 66 -6.04 0.76 12.98
N ALA A 67 -7.07 0.33 13.71
CA ALA A 67 -7.80 1.20 14.64
C ALA A 67 -6.99 1.32 15.94
N ALA A 68 -6.65 2.55 16.30
CA ALA A 68 -6.08 2.88 17.60
C ALA A 68 -7.06 2.56 18.74
N ASP A 69 -6.59 2.05 19.87
CA ASP A 69 -7.41 1.82 21.05
C ASP A 69 -7.75 3.16 21.74
N LEU A 70 -9.01 3.58 21.58
CA LEU A 70 -9.53 4.79 22.19
C LEU A 70 -9.54 4.71 23.71
N ALA A 71 -9.97 3.56 24.26
CA ALA A 71 -10.15 3.41 25.71
C ALA A 71 -8.81 3.53 26.43
N ALA A 72 -7.75 2.92 25.86
CA ALA A 72 -6.39 3.06 26.38
C ALA A 72 -5.90 4.52 26.33
N SER A 73 -6.15 5.22 25.22
CA SER A 73 -5.75 6.63 25.04
C SER A 73 -6.47 7.56 26.01
N LEU A 74 -7.78 7.37 26.22
CA LEU A 74 -8.59 8.14 27.16
C LEU A 74 -8.23 7.83 28.62
N GLY A 75 -7.89 6.57 28.92
CA GLY A 75 -7.36 6.19 30.23
C GLY A 75 -6.06 6.93 30.58
N VAL A 76 -5.19 7.16 29.59
CA VAL A 76 -4.00 8.02 29.78
C VAL A 76 -4.41 9.47 30.01
N ALA A 77 -5.35 10.01 29.24
CA ALA A 77 -5.84 11.38 29.41
C ALA A 77 -6.41 11.64 30.81
N ALA A 78 -7.22 10.70 31.32
CA ALA A 78 -7.77 10.74 32.67
C ALA A 78 -6.67 10.72 33.75
N ARG A 79 -5.59 9.97 33.53
CA ARG A 79 -4.42 9.94 34.43
C ARG A 79 -3.53 11.17 34.28
N ALA A 80 -3.48 11.80 33.11
CA ALA A 80 -2.63 12.97 32.84
C ALA A 80 -2.97 14.19 33.71
N LEU A 81 -4.18 14.23 34.25
CA LEU A 81 -4.63 15.21 35.25
C LEU A 81 -3.94 15.10 36.61
N SER A 82 -3.51 13.89 36.96
CA SER A 82 -2.72 13.66 38.18
C SER A 82 -1.24 14.03 38.02
N TRP A 83 -0.81 14.42 36.80
CA TRP A 83 0.57 14.84 36.53
C TRP A 83 0.81 16.30 36.93
N THR A 84 0.40 16.66 38.14
CA THR A 84 0.53 18.03 38.70
C THR A 84 1.98 18.47 38.89
N GLN A 85 2.91 17.52 38.90
CA GLN A 85 4.35 17.77 39.01
C GLN A 85 5.03 18.06 37.66
N VAL A 86 4.33 17.88 36.54
CA VAL A 86 4.87 18.12 35.20
C VAL A 86 4.67 19.59 34.82
N PRO A 87 5.71 20.31 34.37
CA PRO A 87 5.56 21.69 33.91
C PRO A 87 4.58 21.79 32.73
N ALA A 88 3.71 22.81 32.71
CA ALA A 88 2.74 23.04 31.62
C ALA A 88 3.38 23.02 30.21
N ALA A 89 4.58 23.57 30.07
CA ALA A 89 5.32 23.61 28.80
C ALA A 89 5.63 22.22 28.20
N VAL A 90 5.75 21.18 29.05
CA VAL A 90 6.06 19.81 28.63
C VAL A 90 4.83 18.91 28.66
N TRP A 91 3.79 19.29 29.42
CA TRP A 91 2.59 18.48 29.67
C TRP A 91 1.92 17.98 28.38
N TRP A 92 1.72 18.85 27.39
CA TRP A 92 1.14 18.46 26.09
C TRP A 92 2.02 17.49 25.31
N SER A 93 3.34 17.62 25.39
CA SER A 93 4.27 16.70 24.74
C SER A 93 4.28 15.32 25.41
N ASP A 94 4.19 15.26 26.74
CA ASP A 94 4.11 14.01 27.49
C ASP A 94 2.75 13.33 27.31
N LEU A 95 1.66 14.10 27.28
CA LEU A 95 0.32 13.59 26.99
C LEU A 95 0.29 12.91 25.63
N ARG A 96 0.72 13.59 24.56
CA ARG A 96 0.73 13.02 23.20
C ARG A 96 1.55 11.73 23.13
N ARG A 97 2.72 11.72 23.76
CA ARG A 97 3.63 10.57 23.79
C ARG A 97 3.01 9.37 24.51
N ASN A 98 2.46 9.59 25.70
CA ASN A 98 1.87 8.53 26.51
C ASN A 98 0.54 8.05 25.92
N ALA A 99 -0.30 8.96 25.42
CA ALA A 99 -1.56 8.61 24.77
C ALA A 99 -1.30 7.82 23.48
N GLY A 100 -0.37 8.28 22.63
CA GLY A 100 0.02 7.55 21.42
C GLY A 100 0.68 6.20 21.70
N ALA A 101 1.45 6.07 22.79
CA ALA A 101 2.00 4.78 23.21
C ALA A 101 0.90 3.81 23.71
N ALA A 102 -0.07 4.31 24.47
CA ALA A 102 -1.19 3.50 24.94
C ALA A 102 -2.15 3.10 23.81
N ALA A 103 -2.39 4.00 22.86
CA ALA A 103 -3.28 3.80 21.71
C ALA A 103 -2.93 2.57 20.86
N PHE A 104 -1.65 2.23 20.74
CA PHE A 104 -1.17 1.07 19.98
C PHE A 104 -0.64 -0.07 20.88
N GLY A 105 -0.59 0.13 22.20
CA GLY A 105 -0.09 -0.84 23.17
C GLY A 105 1.33 -1.34 22.87
N SER A 106 1.64 -2.56 23.33
CA SER A 106 2.88 -3.29 23.03
C SER A 106 2.82 -4.11 21.73
N HIS A 107 1.66 -4.14 21.07
CA HIS A 107 1.49 -4.88 19.82
C HIS A 107 2.02 -4.03 18.67
N PHE A 108 3.03 -4.56 17.98
CA PHE A 108 3.74 -3.98 16.85
C PHE A 108 2.84 -3.79 15.60
N GLY A 109 1.75 -3.02 15.73
CA GLY A 109 1.00 -2.49 14.60
C GLY A 109 1.91 -1.59 13.76
N ASN A 110 1.71 -1.63 12.44
CA ASN A 110 2.48 -0.92 11.41
C ASN A 110 3.09 0.41 11.92
N VAL A 111 4.43 0.55 11.83
CA VAL A 111 5.16 1.72 12.34
C VAL A 111 4.66 3.04 11.74
N TRP A 112 4.18 3.00 10.50
CA TRP A 112 3.61 4.15 9.81
C TRP A 112 2.21 4.52 10.30
N ASP A 113 1.38 3.56 10.74
CA ASP A 113 0.10 3.85 11.40
C ASP A 113 0.34 4.58 12.73
N LYS A 114 1.35 4.15 13.50
CA LYS A 114 1.78 4.84 14.72
C LYS A 114 2.27 6.26 14.41
N ARG A 115 3.10 6.42 13.37
CA ARG A 115 3.59 7.74 12.93
C ARG A 115 2.44 8.65 12.51
N LEU A 116 1.44 8.12 11.78
CA LEU A 116 0.23 8.86 11.41
C LEU A 116 -0.53 9.32 12.64
N HIS A 117 -0.74 8.45 13.61
CA HIS A 117 -1.47 8.82 14.83
C HIS A 117 -0.73 9.89 15.64
N VAL A 118 0.59 9.78 15.79
CA VAL A 118 1.40 10.82 16.44
C VAL A 118 1.28 12.15 15.69
N ALA A 119 1.34 12.15 14.35
CA ALA A 119 1.15 13.37 13.57
C ALA A 119 -0.26 13.97 13.71
N LEU A 120 -1.30 13.14 13.83
CA LEU A 120 -2.67 13.61 14.11
C LEU A 120 -2.78 14.19 15.52
N LEU A 121 -2.17 13.56 16.53
CA LEU A 121 -2.10 14.10 17.88
C LEU A 121 -1.35 15.43 17.90
N GLU A 122 -0.26 15.56 17.15
CA GLU A 122 0.47 16.82 17.03
C GLU A 122 -0.33 17.93 16.37
N ALA A 123 -1.14 17.59 15.36
CA ALA A 123 -2.00 18.53 14.65
C ALA A 123 -3.21 19.00 15.49
N TYR A 124 -3.81 18.11 16.28
CA TYR A 124 -5.10 18.37 16.94
C TYR A 124 -5.05 18.47 18.47
N VAL A 125 -3.98 18.02 19.13
CA VAL A 125 -3.85 18.01 20.60
C VAL A 125 -2.66 18.88 21.00
N HIS A 126 -2.90 20.18 21.14
CA HIS A 126 -1.87 21.16 21.52
C HIS A 126 -2.41 22.18 22.52
N GLU A 127 -1.50 22.86 23.22
CA GLU A 127 -1.81 24.04 24.01
C GLU A 127 -2.56 25.07 23.15
N ALA A 128 -3.61 25.68 23.72
CA ALA A 128 -4.33 26.76 23.06
C ALA A 128 -3.34 27.90 22.75
N LEU A 129 -2.97 28.04 21.47
CA LEU A 129 -2.05 29.08 21.05
C LEU A 129 -2.70 30.46 21.28
N PRO A 130 -1.94 31.47 21.75
CA PRO A 130 -2.43 32.84 21.81
C PRO A 130 -2.85 33.32 20.41
N ASP A 131 -3.91 34.13 20.36
CA ASP A 131 -4.58 34.58 19.14
C ASP A 131 -3.60 34.98 18.02
N GLY A 132 -3.65 34.25 16.89
CA GLY A 132 -3.03 34.68 15.64
C GLY A 132 -1.91 33.80 15.06
N GLN A 133 -1.41 32.77 15.76
CA GLN A 133 -0.53 31.77 15.14
C GLN A 133 -1.33 30.56 14.64
N GLN A 134 -1.54 30.49 13.32
CA GLN A 134 -2.16 29.33 12.68
C GLN A 134 -1.20 28.13 12.71
N VAL A 135 -1.43 27.18 13.62
CA VAL A 135 -1.11 25.78 13.31
C VAL A 135 -2.25 25.23 12.46
N SER A 136 -1.87 24.60 11.35
CA SER A 136 -2.74 24.08 10.30
C SER A 136 -3.87 23.20 10.86
N ARG A 137 -5.12 23.58 10.55
CA ARG A 137 -6.39 22.92 10.92
C ARG A 137 -6.80 23.09 12.39
N ARG A 138 -6.88 24.35 12.83
CA ARG A 138 -7.67 24.72 14.01
C ARG A 138 -9.10 24.23 13.78
N LEU A 139 -9.55 23.30 14.61
CA LEU A 139 -10.97 23.08 14.76
C LEU A 139 -11.43 23.88 15.97
N GLU A 140 -12.46 24.68 15.76
CA GLU A 140 -13.07 25.58 16.76
C GLU A 140 -13.62 24.84 18.00
N PHE A 141 -13.57 23.50 18.04
CA PHE A 141 -14.15 22.67 19.10
C PHE A 141 -13.31 22.54 20.39
N LEU A 142 -12.03 22.90 20.39
CA LEU A 142 -11.17 22.76 21.58
C LEU A 142 -11.55 23.72 22.72
N GLU A 143 -12.43 24.69 22.43
CA GLU A 143 -12.91 25.69 23.39
C GLU A 143 -14.30 25.36 23.96
N LEU A 144 -14.88 24.18 23.66
CA LEU A 144 -16.23 23.83 24.12
C LEU A 144 -16.25 23.41 25.61
N PRO A 145 -17.03 24.09 26.48
CA PRO A 145 -16.89 23.96 27.93
C PRO A 145 -17.59 22.73 28.55
N SER A 146 -18.47 22.03 27.81
CA SER A 146 -19.33 20.98 28.37
C SER A 146 -19.69 19.86 27.38
N ARG A 147 -20.12 18.70 27.91
CA ARG A 147 -20.69 17.56 27.15
C ARG A 147 -21.73 18.02 26.14
N ASP A 148 -22.68 18.83 26.61
CA ASP A 148 -23.82 19.26 25.81
C ASP A 148 -23.38 20.20 24.69
N ALA A 149 -22.41 21.07 24.94
CA ALA A 149 -21.86 21.95 23.92
C ALA A 149 -21.21 21.13 22.80
N TYR A 150 -20.44 20.10 23.15
CA TYR A 150 -19.84 19.19 22.19
C TYR A 150 -20.86 18.33 21.45
N THR A 151 -21.89 17.83 22.15
CA THR A 151 -22.96 17.03 21.53
C THR A 151 -23.74 17.85 20.51
N ARG A 152 -24.12 19.10 20.84
CA ARG A 152 -24.77 20.01 19.89
C ARG A 152 -23.88 20.35 18.70
N HIS A 153 -22.56 20.49 18.91
CA HIS A 153 -21.62 20.73 17.83
C HIS A 153 -21.55 19.53 16.87
N ILE A 154 -21.50 18.30 17.39
CA ILE A 154 -21.54 17.10 16.55
C ILE A 154 -22.86 17.03 15.76
N GLU A 155 -23.99 17.33 16.40
CA GLU A 155 -25.30 17.32 15.75
C GLU A 155 -25.46 18.40 14.67
N ALA A 156 -24.79 19.54 14.83
CA ALA A 156 -24.75 20.61 13.85
C ALA A 156 -23.76 20.36 12.70
N SER A 157 -22.85 19.39 12.85
CA SER A 157 -21.86 19.06 11.82
C SER A 157 -22.51 18.35 10.63
N PRO A 158 -22.00 18.53 9.39
CA PRO A 158 -22.50 17.81 8.23
C PRO A 158 -22.49 16.30 8.43
N SER A 159 -23.49 15.60 7.87
CA SER A 159 -23.56 14.14 7.91
C SER A 159 -22.46 13.45 7.10
N ASP A 160 -21.97 14.14 6.06
CA ASP A 160 -20.95 13.62 5.16
C ASP A 160 -19.57 14.13 5.57
N ASP A 161 -18.62 13.20 5.71
CA ASP A 161 -17.25 13.51 6.08
C ASP A 161 -16.52 14.16 4.88
N ILE A 162 -15.98 15.37 5.05
CA ILE A 162 -15.15 16.03 4.03
C ILE A 162 -13.71 15.51 4.16
N PRO A 163 -13.06 15.00 3.08
CA PRO A 163 -11.68 14.49 3.16
C PRO A 163 -10.67 15.48 3.75
N SER A 164 -10.81 16.75 3.39
CA SER A 164 -9.99 17.85 3.90
C SER A 164 -10.13 18.05 5.41
N ASP A 165 -11.23 17.65 6.05
CA ASP A 165 -11.34 17.72 7.51
C ASP A 165 -10.63 16.53 8.17
N LEU A 166 -10.49 15.42 7.44
CA LEU A 166 -9.86 14.19 7.94
C LEU A 166 -8.34 14.17 7.84
N GLY A 167 -7.69 15.22 7.33
CA GLY A 167 -6.26 15.17 7.01
C GLY A 167 -5.97 14.88 5.54
N LEU A 168 -6.95 14.41 4.77
CA LEU A 168 -6.74 13.85 3.43
C LEU A 168 -6.79 14.94 2.35
N LEU A 169 -6.28 14.61 1.17
CA LEU A 169 -6.47 15.43 -0.02
C LEU A 169 -7.95 15.43 -0.44
N PRO A 170 -8.48 16.53 -1.00
CA PRO A 170 -9.87 16.62 -1.46
C PRO A 170 -10.29 15.48 -2.41
N ARG A 171 -9.36 15.00 -3.24
CA ARG A 171 -9.61 13.91 -4.21
C ARG A 171 -9.77 12.53 -3.57
N ALA A 172 -9.44 12.35 -2.29
CA ALA A 172 -9.59 11.06 -1.63
C ALA A 172 -11.04 10.53 -1.70
N GLN A 173 -12.04 11.43 -1.72
CA GLN A 173 -13.45 11.05 -1.93
C GLN A 173 -13.68 10.47 -3.32
N SER A 174 -13.22 11.14 -4.37
CA SER A 174 -13.36 10.64 -5.74
C SER A 174 -12.66 9.30 -5.92
N ALA A 175 -11.48 9.10 -5.32
CA ALA A 175 -10.78 7.82 -5.36
C ALA A 175 -11.59 6.68 -4.71
N LEU A 176 -12.24 6.98 -3.59
CA LEU A 176 -13.12 6.03 -2.90
C LEU A 176 -14.36 5.71 -3.73
N GLU A 177 -14.96 6.71 -4.36
CA GLU A 177 -16.12 6.55 -5.24
C GLU A 177 -15.77 5.76 -6.51
N GLU A 178 -14.64 6.03 -7.15
CA GLU A 178 -14.10 5.26 -8.28
C GLU A 178 -13.93 3.78 -7.89
N SER A 179 -13.31 3.51 -6.73
CA SER A 179 -13.11 2.15 -6.21
C SER A 179 -14.43 1.41 -5.95
N ARG A 180 -15.43 2.10 -5.39
CA ARG A 180 -16.78 1.55 -5.16
C ARG A 180 -17.55 1.34 -6.45
N ALA A 181 -17.43 2.26 -7.41
CA ALA A 181 -18.05 2.12 -8.72
C ALA A 181 -17.49 0.90 -9.45
N ASP A 182 -16.17 0.70 -9.40
CA ASP A 182 -15.50 -0.49 -9.90
C ASP A 182 -16.01 -1.77 -9.24
N GLU A 183 -16.18 -1.79 -7.91
CA GLU A 183 -16.73 -2.92 -7.17
C GLU A 183 -18.18 -3.23 -7.61
N LEU A 184 -19.02 -2.20 -7.76
CA LEU A 184 -20.39 -2.33 -8.24
C LEU A 184 -20.46 -2.83 -9.69
N LEU A 185 -19.59 -2.34 -10.57
CA LEU A 185 -19.50 -2.81 -11.96
C LEU A 185 -19.08 -4.28 -12.01
N ARG A 186 -18.11 -4.68 -11.19
CA ARG A 186 -17.69 -6.08 -11.07
C ARG A 186 -18.80 -6.97 -10.51
N PHE A 187 -19.50 -6.51 -9.47
CA PHE A 187 -20.66 -7.21 -8.93
C PHE A 187 -21.76 -7.35 -9.99
N GLY A 188 -22.08 -6.29 -10.72
CA GLY A 188 -23.05 -6.30 -11.81
C GLY A 188 -22.64 -7.27 -12.92
N ALA A 189 -21.38 -7.25 -13.35
CA ALA A 189 -20.85 -8.20 -14.33
C ALA A 189 -20.96 -9.66 -13.82
N ALA A 190 -20.66 -9.90 -12.54
CA ALA A 190 -20.84 -11.22 -11.93
C ALA A 190 -22.31 -11.67 -11.97
N VAL A 191 -23.25 -10.83 -11.56
CA VAL A 191 -24.70 -11.13 -11.58
C VAL A 191 -25.24 -11.34 -13.01
N MET A 192 -24.75 -10.57 -13.98
CA MET A 192 -25.14 -10.72 -15.38
C MET A 192 -24.55 -12.01 -15.99
N SER A 193 -23.33 -12.40 -15.58
CA SER A 193 -22.70 -13.65 -16.01
C SER A 193 -23.40 -14.88 -15.44
N THR A 194 -23.91 -14.83 -14.20
CA THR A 194 -24.68 -15.93 -13.60
C THR A 194 -26.05 -16.11 -14.24
N SER A 195 -26.64 -15.05 -14.82
CA SER A 195 -27.90 -15.15 -15.59
C SER A 195 -27.72 -15.75 -16.99
N ARG A 196 -26.50 -15.75 -17.55
CA ARG A 196 -26.24 -16.25 -18.91
C ARG A 196 -25.74 -17.69 -18.96
N VAL A 197 -25.06 -18.18 -17.92
CA VAL A 197 -24.58 -19.56 -17.91
C VAL A 197 -24.63 -20.12 -16.49
N GLY A 198 -25.81 -20.59 -16.10
CA GLY A 198 -25.84 -21.73 -15.20
C GLY A 198 -25.30 -22.93 -15.97
N LEU A 199 -24.01 -23.22 -15.84
CA LEU A 199 -23.56 -24.61 -15.93
C LEU A 199 -24.21 -25.31 -14.74
N GLY A 200 -25.46 -25.74 -14.92
CA GLY A 200 -25.97 -26.82 -14.10
C GLY A 200 -24.96 -27.97 -14.19
N PRO A 201 -24.79 -28.76 -13.11
CA PRO A 201 -23.77 -29.80 -13.04
C PRO A 201 -23.78 -30.60 -14.34
N PHE A 202 -22.69 -30.50 -15.10
CA PHE A 202 -22.50 -31.26 -16.33
C PHE A 202 -22.78 -32.73 -16.00
N GLY A 203 -23.94 -33.23 -16.43
CA GLY A 203 -24.33 -34.62 -16.22
C GLY A 203 -24.88 -34.97 -14.84
N ARG A 204 -26.04 -34.43 -14.46
CA ARG A 204 -27.05 -35.27 -13.79
C ARG A 204 -28.31 -35.35 -14.64
N SER A 205 -28.40 -36.45 -15.39
CA SER A 205 -29.61 -37.06 -15.96
C SER A 205 -30.88 -36.22 -15.81
N GLY A 206 -31.16 -35.39 -16.82
CA GLY A 206 -32.42 -34.67 -16.91
C GLY A 206 -32.38 -33.67 -18.04
N ARG A 207 -32.97 -34.04 -19.18
CA ARG A 207 -33.16 -33.16 -20.35
C ARG A 207 -33.78 -31.82 -19.92
N ARG A 208 -32.95 -30.80 -19.75
CA ARG A 208 -33.32 -29.40 -19.97
C ARG A 208 -32.30 -28.83 -20.93
N SER A 209 -32.77 -28.62 -22.15
CA SER A 209 -32.04 -27.98 -23.23
C SER A 209 -31.72 -26.55 -22.81
N CYS A 210 -30.52 -26.33 -22.29
CA CYS A 210 -29.88 -25.03 -22.40
C CYS A 210 -29.46 -24.89 -23.87
N SER A 211 -29.81 -23.77 -24.51
CA SER A 211 -29.49 -23.51 -25.92
C SER A 211 -28.00 -23.71 -26.18
N GLY A 212 -27.66 -24.60 -27.12
CA GLY A 212 -26.28 -25.03 -27.40
C GLY A 212 -25.32 -23.99 -27.95
N THR A 213 -25.73 -22.72 -28.08
CA THR A 213 -24.90 -21.61 -28.58
C THR A 213 -24.02 -21.01 -27.48
N ALA A 214 -24.57 -20.71 -26.30
CA ALA A 214 -23.82 -20.05 -25.23
C ALA A 214 -22.69 -20.92 -24.64
N ALA A 215 -22.94 -22.24 -24.48
CA ALA A 215 -21.90 -23.17 -24.02
C ALA A 215 -20.79 -23.32 -25.07
N ALA A 216 -21.14 -23.38 -26.36
CA ALA A 216 -20.16 -23.46 -27.45
C ALA A 216 -19.30 -22.19 -27.55
N GLU A 217 -19.92 -21.01 -27.45
CA GLU A 217 -19.23 -19.71 -27.41
C GLU A 217 -18.24 -19.61 -26.25
N THR A 218 -18.61 -20.10 -25.06
CA THR A 218 -17.69 -20.10 -23.90
C THR A 218 -16.50 -21.04 -24.09
N VAL A 219 -16.72 -22.22 -24.68
CA VAL A 219 -15.64 -23.16 -25.00
C VAL A 219 -14.70 -22.56 -26.05
N GLU A 220 -15.23 -21.87 -27.04
CA GLU A 220 -14.44 -21.19 -28.08
C GLU A 220 -13.64 -20.01 -27.52
N ALA A 221 -14.24 -19.20 -26.65
CA ALA A 221 -13.54 -18.10 -25.97
C ALA A 221 -12.41 -18.59 -25.06
N VAL A 222 -12.65 -19.65 -24.28
CA VAL A 222 -11.62 -20.28 -23.44
C VAL A 222 -10.51 -20.88 -24.29
N ARG A 223 -10.83 -21.51 -25.42
CA ARG A 223 -9.83 -22.02 -26.36
C ARG A 223 -9.00 -20.92 -26.99
N LEU A 224 -9.61 -19.79 -27.35
CA LEU A 224 -8.88 -18.61 -27.83
C LEU A 224 -7.90 -18.09 -26.77
N VAL A 225 -8.32 -18.02 -25.50
CA VAL A 225 -7.43 -17.66 -24.39
C VAL A 225 -6.29 -18.68 -24.25
N LEU A 226 -6.61 -19.98 -24.37
CA LEU A 226 -5.64 -21.06 -24.26
C LEU A 226 -4.58 -20.99 -25.36
N ASP A 227 -4.99 -20.83 -26.62
CA ASP A 227 -4.06 -20.69 -27.75
C ASP A 227 -3.21 -19.43 -27.59
N LYS A 228 -3.81 -18.29 -27.23
CA LYS A 228 -3.08 -17.04 -26.98
C LYS A 228 -2.07 -17.16 -25.85
N VAL A 229 -2.43 -17.81 -24.74
CA VAL A 229 -1.54 -18.04 -23.60
C VAL A 229 -0.42 -19.01 -24.01
N ARG A 230 -0.72 -20.04 -24.79
CA ARG A 230 0.29 -21.00 -25.27
C ARG A 230 1.31 -20.36 -26.20
N ASP A 231 0.85 -19.51 -27.11
CA ASP A 231 1.70 -18.81 -28.08
C ASP A 231 2.53 -17.72 -27.39
N ALA A 232 1.92 -16.94 -26.48
CA ALA A 232 2.60 -15.85 -25.78
C ALA A 232 3.50 -16.31 -24.62
N LEU A 233 3.23 -17.48 -24.01
CA LEU A 233 3.99 -18.05 -22.90
C LEU A 233 4.41 -19.48 -23.25
N PRO A 234 5.44 -19.68 -24.10
CA PRO A 234 5.91 -21.02 -24.41
C PRO A 234 6.33 -21.76 -23.14
N HIS A 235 5.91 -23.04 -23.05
CA HIS A 235 6.09 -23.95 -21.91
C HIS A 235 7.57 -24.19 -21.55
N ALA A 236 8.47 -23.94 -22.51
CA ALA A 236 9.86 -24.39 -22.47
C ALA A 236 10.82 -23.27 -22.88
N THR A 237 11.01 -22.27 -22.03
CA THR A 237 12.34 -21.69 -21.85
C THR A 237 12.55 -21.54 -20.36
N THR A 238 13.41 -22.39 -19.80
CA THR A 238 13.83 -22.26 -18.41
C THR A 238 14.42 -20.86 -18.24
N VAL A 239 13.72 -19.98 -17.54
CA VAL A 239 14.24 -18.64 -17.19
C VAL A 239 15.51 -18.78 -16.34
N ARG A 240 15.69 -19.92 -15.65
CA ARG A 240 16.88 -20.16 -14.85
C ARG A 240 18.18 -20.05 -15.67
N PRO A 241 19.16 -19.27 -15.19
CA PRO A 241 20.47 -19.23 -15.80
C PRO A 241 21.18 -20.58 -15.69
N LYS A 242 21.46 -21.23 -16.83
CA LYS A 242 22.24 -22.48 -16.88
C LYS A 242 23.63 -22.35 -16.24
N ALA A 243 24.19 -21.14 -16.20
CA ALA A 243 25.45 -20.87 -15.50
C ALA A 243 25.31 -21.01 -13.98
N LEU A 244 24.23 -20.49 -13.39
CA LEU A 244 23.95 -20.56 -11.96
C LEU A 244 23.62 -21.98 -11.52
N GLN A 245 22.83 -22.70 -12.33
CA GLN A 245 22.53 -24.11 -12.09
C GLN A 245 23.78 -24.99 -12.08
N ARG A 246 24.82 -24.66 -12.85
CA ARG A 246 26.07 -25.43 -12.85
C ARG A 246 26.91 -25.21 -11.59
N ARG A 247 26.77 -24.06 -10.93
CA ARG A 247 27.45 -23.74 -9.65
C ARG A 247 26.76 -24.44 -8.48
N LEU A 248 25.43 -24.53 -8.52
CA LEU A 248 24.64 -25.36 -7.63
C LEU A 248 24.72 -26.82 -8.08
N ARG A 249 25.79 -27.52 -7.70
CA ARG A 249 25.77 -28.99 -7.73
C ARG A 249 24.59 -29.46 -6.87
N THR A 250 23.96 -30.57 -7.25
CA THR A 250 22.67 -31.06 -6.70
C THR A 250 22.58 -31.16 -5.18
N ASP A 251 23.72 -31.13 -4.47
CA ASP A 251 23.82 -31.35 -3.02
C ASP A 251 24.45 -30.19 -2.24
N LEU A 252 24.74 -29.04 -2.86
CA LEU A 252 25.32 -27.86 -2.19
C LEU A 252 24.25 -26.83 -1.85
N SER A 253 24.28 -26.32 -0.62
CA SER A 253 23.48 -25.16 -0.22
C SER A 253 23.96 -23.88 -0.95
N PRO A 254 23.10 -22.86 -1.11
CA PRO A 254 23.49 -21.59 -1.72
C PRO A 254 24.69 -20.90 -1.06
N LEU A 255 24.87 -21.13 0.25
CA LEU A 255 26.00 -20.62 1.02
C LEU A 255 27.31 -21.33 0.65
N GLU A 256 27.25 -22.64 0.36
CA GLU A 256 28.40 -23.46 -0.05
C GLU A 256 28.77 -23.26 -1.53
N ALA A 257 27.86 -22.72 -2.34
CA ALA A 257 28.06 -22.41 -3.75
C ALA A 257 28.63 -20.99 -4.02
N ASP A 258 28.99 -20.25 -2.97
CA ASP A 258 29.47 -18.85 -3.02
C ASP A 258 28.57 -17.93 -3.86
N LEU A 259 27.26 -18.14 -3.80
CA LEU A 259 26.31 -17.30 -4.53
C LEU A 259 26.18 -15.93 -3.88
N SER A 260 26.08 -14.89 -4.70
CA SER A 260 25.72 -13.56 -4.23
C SER A 260 24.26 -13.56 -3.73
N PRO A 261 23.89 -12.69 -2.77
CA PRO A 261 22.51 -12.62 -2.31
C PRO A 261 21.52 -12.35 -3.46
N LEU A 262 21.90 -11.52 -4.45
CA LEU A 262 21.08 -11.23 -5.63
C LEU A 262 20.95 -12.43 -6.57
N GLU A 263 22.00 -13.25 -6.71
CA GLU A 263 21.93 -14.50 -7.47
C GLU A 263 20.93 -15.49 -6.87
N VAL A 264 20.87 -15.56 -5.53
CA VAL A 264 19.88 -16.38 -4.81
C VAL A 264 18.46 -15.87 -5.04
N VAL A 265 18.26 -14.55 -5.00
CA VAL A 265 16.95 -13.95 -5.31
C VAL A 265 16.54 -14.28 -6.73
N LEU A 266 17.40 -14.05 -7.73
CA LEU A 266 17.13 -14.35 -9.13
C LEU A 266 16.66 -15.80 -9.31
N MET A 267 17.35 -16.78 -8.70
CA MET A 267 16.94 -18.18 -8.77
C MET A 267 15.54 -18.40 -8.20
N GLN A 268 15.26 -17.85 -7.02
CA GLN A 268 13.96 -17.98 -6.37
C GLN A 268 12.84 -17.32 -7.19
N GLU A 269 13.12 -16.21 -7.86
CA GLU A 269 12.17 -15.54 -8.75
C GLU A 269 11.92 -16.36 -10.03
N CYS A 270 12.96 -16.97 -10.60
CA CYS A 270 12.82 -17.89 -11.73
C CYS A 270 11.95 -19.11 -11.36
N ASP A 271 12.17 -19.69 -10.18
CA ASP A 271 11.41 -20.85 -9.69
C ASP A 271 9.92 -20.54 -9.54
N ARG A 272 9.60 -19.33 -9.05
CA ARG A 272 8.21 -18.87 -8.92
C ARG A 272 7.56 -18.61 -10.26
N MET A 273 8.29 -17.99 -11.19
CA MET A 273 7.81 -17.81 -12.57
C MET A 273 7.52 -19.16 -13.24
N GLU A 274 8.43 -20.12 -13.09
CA GLU A 274 8.27 -21.46 -13.63
C GLU A 274 7.08 -22.18 -13.01
N ALA A 275 6.90 -22.13 -11.69
CA ALA A 275 5.75 -22.70 -11.01
C ALA A 275 4.43 -22.08 -11.48
N LEU A 276 4.35 -20.74 -11.59
CA LEU A 276 3.16 -20.05 -12.07
C LEU A 276 2.83 -20.42 -13.52
N VAL A 277 3.81 -20.35 -14.43
CA VAL A 277 3.60 -20.69 -15.84
C VAL A 277 3.18 -22.16 -15.97
N THR A 278 3.80 -23.07 -15.22
CA THR A 278 3.44 -24.48 -15.20
C THR A 278 1.98 -24.68 -14.77
N GLU A 279 1.53 -24.01 -13.70
CA GLU A 279 0.14 -24.10 -13.25
C GLU A 279 -0.83 -23.51 -14.27
N VAL A 280 -0.50 -22.37 -14.89
CA VAL A 280 -1.31 -21.76 -15.96
C VAL A 280 -1.51 -22.77 -17.11
N HIS A 281 -0.43 -23.39 -17.58
CA HIS A 281 -0.50 -24.40 -18.65
C HIS A 281 -1.25 -25.66 -18.21
N ALA A 282 -0.96 -26.20 -17.03
CA ALA A 282 -1.56 -27.43 -16.54
C ALA A 282 -3.06 -27.27 -16.27
N SER A 283 -3.49 -26.14 -15.70
CA SER A 283 -4.90 -25.84 -15.46
C SER A 283 -5.68 -25.64 -16.77
N LEU A 284 -5.10 -24.94 -17.77
CA LEU A 284 -5.72 -24.79 -19.09
C LEU A 284 -5.78 -26.12 -19.87
N ALA A 285 -4.74 -26.93 -19.82
CA ALA A 285 -4.72 -28.24 -20.49
C ALA A 285 -5.77 -29.21 -19.91
N ARG A 286 -5.87 -29.26 -18.57
CA ARG A 286 -6.92 -30.03 -17.88
C ARG A 286 -8.32 -29.56 -18.28
N LEU A 287 -8.52 -28.25 -18.38
CA LEU A 287 -9.79 -27.69 -18.81
C LEU A 287 -10.14 -28.08 -20.25
N ASP A 288 -9.18 -28.02 -21.18
CA ASP A 288 -9.38 -28.44 -22.57
C ASP A 288 -9.70 -29.93 -22.72
N GLU A 289 -9.03 -30.80 -21.96
CA GLU A 289 -9.34 -32.23 -21.91
C GLU A 289 -10.75 -32.49 -21.35
N SER A 290 -11.13 -31.78 -20.29
CA SER A 290 -12.47 -31.84 -19.71
C SER A 290 -13.55 -31.38 -20.69
N MET A 291 -13.31 -30.28 -21.42
CA MET A 291 -14.21 -29.78 -22.46
C MET A 291 -14.36 -30.74 -23.66
N ARG A 292 -13.35 -31.57 -23.95
CA ARG A 292 -13.43 -32.63 -24.97
C ARG A 292 -14.11 -33.91 -24.47
N GLY A 293 -14.48 -33.98 -23.18
CA GLY A 293 -15.06 -35.18 -22.56
C GLY A 293 -14.03 -36.26 -22.21
N GLY A 294 -12.73 -35.93 -22.20
CA GLY A 294 -11.64 -36.84 -21.85
C GLY A 294 -11.43 -37.02 -20.35
N ALA A 295 -11.81 -36.02 -19.55
CA ALA A 295 -11.68 -36.03 -18.08
C ALA A 295 -12.97 -35.56 -17.40
N PRO A 296 -13.32 -36.08 -16.20
CA PRO A 296 -14.46 -35.58 -15.44
C PRO A 296 -14.23 -34.11 -15.06
N VAL A 297 -15.29 -33.30 -15.15
CA VAL A 297 -15.25 -31.91 -14.66
C VAL A 297 -15.13 -31.94 -13.15
N ASP A 298 -14.04 -31.39 -12.61
CA ASP A 298 -13.82 -31.21 -11.18
C ASP A 298 -14.12 -29.76 -10.75
N GLU A 299 -14.19 -29.54 -9.43
CA GLU A 299 -14.47 -28.20 -8.86
C GLU A 299 -13.41 -27.16 -9.30
N GLY A 300 -12.17 -27.60 -9.54
CA GLY A 300 -11.09 -26.77 -10.07
C GLY A 300 -11.37 -26.28 -11.49
N ALA A 301 -11.84 -27.14 -12.38
CA ALA A 301 -12.21 -26.77 -13.75
C ALA A 301 -13.42 -25.82 -13.77
N ASP A 302 -14.44 -26.06 -12.94
CA ASP A 302 -15.62 -25.20 -12.86
C ASP A 302 -15.28 -23.78 -12.36
N THR A 303 -14.44 -23.69 -11.32
CA THR A 303 -13.99 -22.39 -10.80
C THR A 303 -13.12 -21.63 -11.81
N LEU A 304 -12.24 -22.34 -12.53
CA LEU A 304 -11.41 -21.80 -13.60
C LEU A 304 -12.27 -21.23 -14.75
N VAL A 305 -13.24 -22.01 -15.25
CA VAL A 305 -14.17 -21.55 -16.30
C VAL A 305 -14.92 -20.31 -15.86
N GLY A 306 -15.45 -20.31 -14.64
CA GLY A 306 -16.17 -19.15 -14.11
C GLY A 306 -15.32 -17.89 -14.05
N ALA A 307 -14.04 -18.00 -13.64
CA ALA A 307 -13.12 -16.87 -13.62
C ALA A 307 -12.82 -16.34 -15.03
N LEU A 308 -12.49 -17.23 -15.97
CA LEU A 308 -12.19 -16.88 -17.36
C LEU A 308 -13.38 -16.25 -18.07
N GLN A 309 -14.60 -16.75 -17.85
CA GLN A 309 -15.84 -16.17 -18.39
C GLN A 309 -16.10 -14.75 -17.90
N ARG A 310 -15.70 -14.44 -16.66
CA ARG A 310 -15.79 -13.08 -16.10
C ARG A 310 -14.64 -12.18 -16.56
N GLY A 311 -13.71 -12.69 -17.37
CA GLY A 311 -12.51 -11.97 -17.78
C GLY A 311 -11.56 -11.70 -16.61
N LEU A 312 -11.59 -12.53 -15.57
CA LEU A 312 -10.79 -12.38 -14.35
C LEU A 312 -9.71 -13.45 -14.26
N VAL A 313 -8.64 -13.12 -13.55
CA VAL A 313 -7.58 -14.08 -13.23
C VAL A 313 -8.11 -15.11 -12.22
N PRO A 314 -7.92 -16.42 -12.48
CA PRO A 314 -8.26 -17.49 -11.55
C PRO A 314 -7.52 -17.40 -10.20
N ALA A 315 -8.15 -17.89 -9.13
CA ALA A 315 -7.57 -17.87 -7.79
C ALA A 315 -6.28 -18.71 -7.71
N SER A 316 -6.25 -19.90 -8.33
CA SER A 316 -5.07 -20.76 -8.36
C SER A 316 -3.84 -20.09 -8.99
N TRP A 317 -4.04 -19.23 -9.99
CA TRP A 317 -2.96 -18.45 -10.59
C TRP A 317 -2.53 -17.31 -9.68
N THR A 318 -3.50 -16.66 -9.02
CA THR A 318 -3.24 -15.54 -8.10
C THR A 318 -2.43 -15.97 -6.89
N GLU A 319 -2.64 -17.18 -6.37
CA GLU A 319 -1.89 -17.74 -5.23
C GLU A 319 -0.39 -17.92 -5.53
N LEU A 320 -0.04 -18.21 -6.78
CA LEU A 320 1.35 -18.36 -7.23
C LEU A 320 1.93 -17.07 -7.80
N ALA A 321 1.09 -16.07 -8.08
CA ALA A 321 1.48 -14.83 -8.71
C ALA A 321 2.19 -13.86 -7.75
N TRP A 322 2.67 -12.76 -8.33
CA TRP A 322 3.18 -11.62 -7.58
C TRP A 322 2.07 -10.92 -6.78
N PRO A 323 2.43 -10.12 -5.76
CA PRO A 323 1.47 -9.29 -5.03
C PRO A 323 0.64 -8.42 -5.99
N SER A 324 -0.68 -8.48 -5.87
CA SER A 324 -1.59 -7.68 -6.71
C SER A 324 -2.74 -7.09 -5.89
N ALA A 325 -3.21 -5.91 -6.30
CA ALA A 325 -4.32 -5.21 -5.66
C ALA A 325 -5.67 -5.81 -6.08
N GLY A 326 -6.01 -6.97 -5.53
CA GLY A 326 -7.31 -7.62 -5.72
C GLY A 326 -7.50 -8.29 -7.09
N PRO A 327 -8.75 -8.65 -7.45
CA PRO A 327 -9.04 -9.39 -8.68
C PRO A 327 -8.60 -8.60 -9.93
N GLN A 328 -7.70 -9.18 -10.72
CA GLN A 328 -7.16 -8.52 -11.90
C GLN A 328 -7.95 -8.90 -13.16
N PRO A 329 -8.20 -7.95 -14.09
CA PRO A 329 -8.63 -8.28 -15.44
C PRO A 329 -7.59 -9.14 -16.15
N LEU A 330 -8.04 -10.24 -16.76
CA LEU A 330 -7.19 -11.27 -17.36
C LEU A 330 -6.22 -10.68 -18.39
N GLY A 331 -6.70 -9.83 -19.31
CA GLY A 331 -5.86 -9.25 -20.36
C GLY A 331 -4.70 -8.41 -19.80
N ARG A 332 -4.99 -7.49 -18.86
CA ARG A 332 -3.96 -6.67 -18.18
C ARG A 332 -2.97 -7.54 -17.41
N TRP A 333 -3.45 -8.60 -16.76
CA TRP A 333 -2.62 -9.50 -15.99
C TRP A 333 -1.67 -10.32 -16.88
N LEU A 334 -2.14 -10.85 -18.01
CA LEU A 334 -1.31 -11.59 -18.97
C LEU A 334 -0.20 -10.73 -19.56
N LEU A 335 -0.49 -9.47 -19.91
CA LEU A 335 0.54 -8.52 -20.34
C LEU A 335 1.58 -8.27 -19.24
N GLY A 336 1.11 -8.16 -18.00
CA GLY A 336 1.98 -8.05 -16.82
C GLY A 336 2.83 -9.30 -16.57
N LEU A 337 2.29 -10.49 -16.83
CA LEU A 337 3.02 -11.77 -16.73
C LEU A 337 4.15 -11.81 -17.76
N TYR A 338 3.85 -11.45 -19.01
CA TYR A 338 4.81 -11.41 -20.11
C TYR A 338 5.96 -10.43 -19.81
N ALA A 339 5.64 -9.19 -19.42
CA ALA A 339 6.65 -8.19 -19.11
C ALA A 339 7.55 -8.62 -17.94
N ARG A 340 7.01 -9.30 -16.92
CA ARG A 340 7.79 -9.84 -15.80
C ARG A 340 8.71 -10.96 -16.22
N ARG A 341 8.24 -11.86 -17.08
CA ARG A 341 9.06 -12.93 -17.65
C ARG A 341 10.22 -12.35 -18.45
N ALA A 342 9.96 -11.41 -19.36
CA ALA A 342 11.00 -10.76 -20.15
C ALA A 342 12.06 -10.09 -19.26
N HIS A 343 11.64 -9.39 -18.20
CA HIS A 343 12.55 -8.79 -17.23
C HIS A 343 13.42 -9.82 -16.50
N LEU A 344 12.84 -10.95 -16.07
CA LEU A 344 13.61 -12.03 -15.44
C LEU A 344 14.55 -12.74 -16.41
N GLU A 345 14.15 -12.92 -17.67
CA GLU A 345 14.99 -13.49 -18.73
C GLU A 345 16.20 -12.61 -19.03
N GLU A 346 16.02 -11.28 -19.06
CA GLU A 346 17.14 -10.33 -19.19
C GLU A 346 18.12 -10.44 -18.02
N TRP A 347 17.61 -10.41 -16.78
CA TRP A 347 18.44 -10.57 -15.58
C TRP A 347 19.17 -11.92 -15.61
N ALA A 348 18.47 -13.00 -15.97
CA ALA A 348 19.06 -14.33 -16.04
C ALA A 348 20.16 -14.47 -17.10
N ALA A 349 19.99 -13.81 -18.25
CA ALA A 349 20.98 -13.82 -19.32
C ALA A 349 22.27 -13.07 -18.93
N GLN A 350 22.14 -11.95 -18.23
CA GLN A 350 23.27 -11.11 -17.82
C GLN A 350 23.96 -11.63 -16.54
N GLY A 351 23.23 -12.34 -15.68
CA GLY A 351 23.71 -12.82 -14.36
C GLY A 351 23.80 -11.72 -13.31
N VAL A 352 23.48 -10.48 -13.67
CA VAL A 352 23.40 -9.29 -12.81
C VAL A 352 22.10 -8.54 -13.09
N PRO A 353 21.54 -7.81 -12.11
CA PRO A 353 20.29 -7.08 -12.34
C PRO A 353 20.41 -6.12 -13.52
N PRO A 354 19.33 -5.93 -14.30
CA PRO A 354 19.30 -4.93 -15.35
C PRO A 354 19.64 -3.54 -14.81
N THR A 355 20.22 -2.71 -15.68
CA THR A 355 20.68 -1.34 -15.34
C THR A 355 19.61 -0.53 -14.60
N VAL A 356 18.34 -0.68 -15.02
CA VAL A 356 17.18 -0.19 -14.28
C VAL A 356 16.23 -1.37 -14.05
N THR A 357 16.09 -1.77 -12.80
CA THR A 357 15.30 -2.95 -12.40
C THR A 357 13.84 -2.57 -12.16
N TRP A 358 12.90 -3.33 -12.72
CA TRP A 358 11.48 -3.20 -12.38
C TRP A 358 11.17 -3.91 -11.06
N LEU A 359 11.34 -3.21 -9.93
CA LEU A 359 11.18 -3.79 -8.59
C LEU A 359 9.76 -4.32 -8.33
N GLY A 360 8.72 -3.58 -8.75
CA GLY A 360 7.31 -4.04 -8.67
C GLY A 360 6.95 -5.18 -9.63
N GLY A 361 7.89 -5.56 -10.50
CA GLY A 361 7.79 -6.72 -11.38
C GLY A 361 8.16 -8.03 -10.68
N LEU A 362 8.86 -7.99 -9.55
CA LEU A 362 9.29 -9.20 -8.84
C LEU A 362 8.12 -9.84 -8.06
N PHE A 363 8.18 -11.15 -7.87
CA PHE A 363 7.31 -11.89 -6.96
C PHE A 363 7.59 -11.54 -5.50
N ARG A 364 8.86 -11.30 -5.13
CA ARG A 364 9.25 -10.89 -3.77
C ARG A 364 10.20 -9.69 -3.78
N PRO A 365 9.68 -8.47 -4.02
CA PRO A 365 10.46 -7.25 -3.93
C PRO A 365 11.18 -7.09 -2.56
N GLN A 366 10.62 -7.58 -1.45
CA GLN A 366 11.30 -7.51 -0.15
C GLN A 366 12.61 -8.33 -0.13
N ALA A 367 12.63 -9.50 -0.75
CA ALA A 367 13.80 -10.36 -0.79
C ALA A 367 14.94 -9.69 -1.58
N PHE A 368 14.59 -8.99 -2.65
CA PHE A 368 15.53 -8.19 -3.44
C PHE A 368 16.14 -7.05 -2.61
N VAL A 369 15.33 -6.29 -1.88
CA VAL A 369 15.83 -5.21 -1.01
C VAL A 369 16.76 -5.76 0.07
N PHE A 370 16.41 -6.87 0.72
CA PHE A 370 17.31 -7.53 1.68
C PHE A 370 18.62 -8.03 1.05
N ALA A 371 18.57 -8.54 -0.18
CA ALA A 371 19.76 -8.96 -0.90
C ALA A 371 20.71 -7.79 -1.18
N LEU A 372 20.19 -6.61 -1.53
CA LEU A 372 21.00 -5.39 -1.69
C LEU A 372 21.68 -4.97 -0.38
N LEU A 373 20.96 -5.04 0.74
CA LEU A 373 21.52 -4.76 2.08
C LEU A 373 22.61 -5.77 2.43
N ALA A 374 22.37 -7.06 2.19
CA ALA A 374 23.32 -8.14 2.46
C ALA A 374 24.58 -8.02 1.59
N GLU A 375 24.44 -7.67 0.31
CA GLU A 375 25.58 -7.43 -0.57
C GLU A 375 26.40 -6.23 -0.12
N THR A 376 25.74 -5.14 0.26
CA THR A 376 26.44 -3.96 0.79
C THR A 376 27.17 -4.29 2.08
N SER A 377 26.52 -4.99 3.02
CA SER A 377 27.13 -5.45 4.28
C SER A 377 28.39 -6.27 4.04
N ARG A 378 28.35 -7.23 3.10
CA ARG A 378 29.53 -8.05 2.72
C ARG A 378 30.65 -7.20 2.11
N ARG A 379 30.30 -6.20 1.30
CA ARG A 379 31.26 -5.33 0.60
C ARG A 379 31.94 -4.32 1.53
N THR A 380 31.19 -3.72 2.46
CA THR A 380 31.71 -2.66 3.35
C THR A 380 32.19 -3.19 4.70
N GLY A 381 31.79 -4.41 5.09
CA GLY A 381 32.02 -4.97 6.43
C GLY A 381 31.07 -4.41 7.51
N THR A 382 30.11 -3.57 7.13
CA THR A 382 29.12 -2.99 8.04
C THR A 382 28.09 -4.05 8.45
N PRO A 383 27.73 -4.19 9.74
CA PRO A 383 26.71 -5.14 10.18
C PRO A 383 25.37 -4.93 9.47
N LEU A 384 24.75 -5.99 8.96
CA LEU A 384 23.48 -5.92 8.20
C LEU A 384 22.38 -5.17 8.97
N GLU A 385 22.29 -5.39 10.28
CA GLU A 385 21.32 -4.78 11.19
C GLU A 385 21.49 -3.26 11.37
N SER A 386 22.67 -2.73 11.04
CA SER A 386 22.93 -1.29 11.07
C SER A 386 22.63 -0.62 9.73
N LEU A 387 22.28 -1.37 8.69
CA LEU A 387 21.96 -0.85 7.37
C LEU A 387 20.46 -0.67 7.18
N SER A 388 20.10 0.34 6.40
CA SER A 388 18.73 0.66 5.99
C SER A 388 18.69 0.96 4.50
N ALA A 389 17.66 0.46 3.80
CA ALA A 389 17.49 0.72 2.39
C ALA A 389 16.72 2.02 2.18
N VAL A 390 17.29 2.92 1.38
CA VAL A 390 16.73 4.23 1.06
C VAL A 390 16.58 4.36 -0.44
N ALA A 391 15.42 4.84 -0.89
CA ALA A 391 15.15 5.20 -2.28
C ALA A 391 15.11 6.72 -2.44
N GLU A 392 15.88 7.27 -3.39
CA GLU A 392 15.87 8.69 -3.73
C GLU A 392 15.40 8.87 -5.17
N VAL A 393 14.59 9.90 -5.44
CA VAL A 393 14.14 10.18 -6.81
C VAL A 393 15.29 10.81 -7.60
N THR A 394 15.55 10.28 -8.80
CA THR A 394 16.60 10.79 -9.70
C THR A 394 16.05 11.81 -10.68
N GLY A 395 16.95 12.44 -11.46
CA GLY A 395 16.58 13.29 -12.58
C GLY A 395 16.19 12.53 -13.87
N TYR A 396 16.29 11.19 -13.88
CA TYR A 396 15.93 10.39 -15.04
C TYR A 396 14.43 10.13 -15.06
N ASP A 397 13.73 10.68 -16.06
CA ASP A 397 12.29 10.46 -16.16
C ASP A 397 11.98 9.00 -16.53
N SER A 398 12.77 8.34 -17.38
CA SER A 398 12.50 6.96 -17.82
C SER A 398 13.74 6.08 -17.78
N ALA A 399 13.53 4.75 -17.78
CA ALA A 399 14.62 3.78 -17.72
C ALA A 399 15.62 3.92 -18.89
N GLU A 400 15.15 4.34 -20.07
CA GLU A 400 15.97 4.50 -21.28
C GLU A 400 16.97 5.66 -21.20
N GLN A 401 16.75 6.62 -20.30
CA GLN A 401 17.66 7.75 -20.10
C GLN A 401 18.90 7.35 -19.27
N VAL A 402 18.86 6.20 -18.61
CA VAL A 402 19.94 5.71 -17.76
C VAL A 402 20.97 4.97 -18.61
N GLY A 403 22.14 5.57 -18.80
CA GLY A 403 23.20 5.00 -19.64
C GLY A 403 24.08 3.94 -18.96
N ALA A 404 24.11 3.90 -17.63
CA ALA A 404 24.96 2.98 -16.86
C ALA A 404 24.37 2.71 -15.47
N PRO A 405 24.66 1.54 -14.86
CA PRO A 405 24.24 1.24 -13.49
C PRO A 405 24.95 2.16 -12.48
N PRO A 406 24.38 2.36 -11.28
CA PRO A 406 25.02 3.16 -10.25
C PRO A 406 26.23 2.43 -9.67
N GLU A 407 27.21 3.16 -9.14
CA GLU A 407 28.37 2.57 -8.46
C GLU A 407 27.96 1.73 -7.24
N HIS A 408 26.92 2.18 -6.53
CA HIS A 408 26.36 1.51 -5.36
C HIS A 408 24.83 1.48 -5.45
N GLY A 409 24.24 0.34 -5.11
CA GLY A 409 22.79 0.18 -5.13
C GLY A 409 22.26 -0.15 -6.53
N VAL A 410 21.02 0.26 -6.81
CA VAL A 410 20.33 -0.06 -8.07
C VAL A 410 19.33 1.02 -8.46
N TYR A 411 19.15 1.25 -9.75
CA TYR A 411 18.07 2.09 -10.24
C TYR A 411 16.79 1.28 -10.42
N VAL A 412 15.64 1.85 -10.06
CA VAL A 412 14.34 1.19 -10.19
C VAL A 412 13.32 2.11 -10.85
N HIS A 413 12.37 1.51 -11.57
CA HIS A 413 11.28 2.23 -12.22
C HIS A 413 9.91 1.61 -11.91
N GLY A 414 8.84 2.28 -12.33
CA GLY A 414 7.45 1.83 -12.15
C GLY A 414 6.83 2.23 -10.80
N ALA A 415 7.46 3.13 -10.06
CA ALA A 415 6.91 3.65 -8.81
C ALA A 415 5.88 4.77 -9.06
N ALA A 416 4.88 4.84 -8.18
CA ALA A 416 3.91 5.91 -8.13
C ALA A 416 3.77 6.44 -6.70
N LEU A 417 3.51 7.73 -6.59
CA LEU A 417 3.24 8.46 -5.36
C LEU A 417 1.75 8.70 -5.23
N GLU A 418 1.18 8.26 -4.12
CA GLU A 418 -0.19 8.61 -3.72
C GLU A 418 -0.20 9.57 -2.55
N GLY A 419 -1.32 10.27 -2.35
CA GLY A 419 -1.53 11.18 -1.22
C GLY A 419 -0.71 12.48 -1.29
N ALA A 420 0.03 12.66 -2.37
CA ALA A 420 0.77 13.87 -2.74
C ALA A 420 0.99 13.88 -4.26
N ASN A 421 1.45 15.01 -4.79
CA ASN A 421 1.90 15.14 -6.18
C ASN A 421 3.42 15.28 -6.23
N TRP A 422 4.01 14.77 -7.31
CA TRP A 422 5.42 14.96 -7.59
C TRP A 422 5.58 16.05 -8.66
N ASP A 423 6.23 17.15 -8.29
CA ASP A 423 6.64 18.17 -9.26
C ASP A 423 7.96 17.74 -9.89
N ALA A 424 7.89 17.17 -11.09
CA ALA A 424 9.06 16.72 -11.82
C ALA A 424 10.00 17.87 -12.22
N SER A 425 9.47 19.10 -12.39
CA SER A 425 10.28 20.26 -12.78
C SER A 425 11.11 20.79 -11.61
N ALA A 426 10.53 20.75 -10.40
CA ALA A 426 11.20 21.18 -9.18
C ALA A 426 11.88 20.05 -8.41
N GLY A 427 11.64 18.78 -8.79
CA GLY A 427 12.22 17.60 -8.15
C GLY A 427 11.79 17.42 -6.68
N LYS A 428 10.55 17.80 -6.35
CA LYS A 428 10.04 17.80 -4.97
C LYS A 428 8.56 17.47 -4.88
N LEU A 429 8.11 17.17 -3.67
CA LEU A 429 6.70 17.03 -3.33
C LEU A 429 5.97 18.36 -3.48
N ALA A 430 4.77 18.26 -4.04
CA ALA A 430 3.81 19.34 -4.17
C ALA A 430 2.41 18.85 -3.78
N GLU A 431 1.54 19.80 -3.43
CA GLU A 431 0.12 19.47 -3.25
C GLU A 431 -0.50 19.07 -4.60
N ALA A 432 -1.45 18.14 -4.56
CA ALA A 432 -2.08 17.67 -5.78
C ALA A 432 -2.97 18.77 -6.40
N PRO A 433 -2.83 19.05 -7.71
CA PRO A 433 -3.69 20.03 -8.37
C PRO A 433 -5.15 19.57 -8.34
N SER A 434 -6.07 20.54 -8.25
CA SER A 434 -7.52 20.33 -8.26
C SER A 434 -7.98 19.75 -9.59
N GLY A 435 -7.98 18.41 -9.69
CA GLY A 435 -8.39 17.64 -10.87
C GLY A 435 -7.37 16.62 -11.40
N GLY A 436 -6.14 16.58 -10.86
CA GLY A 436 -5.09 15.63 -11.26
C GLY A 436 -5.22 14.24 -10.62
N ARG A 437 -4.63 13.19 -11.22
CA ARG A 437 -4.74 11.77 -10.79
C ARG A 437 -4.44 11.57 -9.29
N CYS A 438 -5.06 10.56 -8.66
CA CYS A 438 -4.81 10.20 -7.25
C CYS A 438 -3.38 9.71 -6.99
N ALA A 439 -2.76 9.17 -8.03
CA ALA A 439 -1.39 8.70 -8.03
C ALA A 439 -0.60 9.42 -9.14
N THR A 440 0.56 9.95 -8.78
CA THR A 440 1.50 10.56 -9.73
C THR A 440 2.65 9.61 -9.94
N ARG A 441 3.06 9.37 -11.18
CA ARG A 441 4.26 8.57 -11.43
C ARG A 441 5.48 9.26 -10.82
N LEU A 442 6.37 8.45 -10.23
CA LEU A 442 7.72 8.90 -9.90
C LEU A 442 8.70 8.60 -11.05
N PRO A 443 9.67 9.50 -11.29
CA PRO A 443 10.86 9.21 -12.09
C PRO A 443 11.60 7.96 -11.59
N VAL A 444 12.65 7.57 -12.31
CA VAL A 444 13.54 6.50 -11.85
C VAL A 444 14.05 6.83 -10.44
N MET A 445 13.99 5.86 -9.53
CA MET A 445 14.50 6.00 -8.18
C MET A 445 15.82 5.25 -8.03
N HIS A 446 16.71 5.75 -7.20
CA HIS A 446 17.96 5.10 -6.82
C HIS A 446 17.81 4.49 -5.44
N ILE A 447 17.89 3.17 -5.35
CA ILE A 447 17.91 2.46 -4.07
C ILE A 447 19.35 2.22 -3.65
N ARG A 448 19.70 2.66 -2.45
CA ARG A 448 21.01 2.44 -1.83
C ARG A 448 20.89 2.06 -0.36
N ALA A 449 21.89 1.35 0.15
CA ALA A 449 22.00 1.00 1.56
C ALA A 449 22.80 2.09 2.31
N LEU A 450 22.29 2.52 3.46
CA LEU A 450 22.92 3.51 4.33
C LEU A 450 22.94 3.03 5.77
N GLU A 451 23.90 3.50 6.56
CA GLU A 451 23.90 3.26 8.00
C GLU A 451 22.73 4.00 8.66
N ALA A 452 22.02 3.31 9.55
CA ALA A 452 20.82 3.81 10.21
C ALA A 452 21.09 5.12 10.96
N VAL A 453 22.26 5.27 11.58
CA VAL A 453 22.66 6.52 12.25
C VAL A 453 22.71 7.68 11.25
N THR A 454 23.36 7.48 10.11
CA THR A 454 23.43 8.46 9.03
C THR A 454 22.05 8.83 8.50
N THR A 455 21.10 7.88 8.44
CA THR A 455 19.73 8.18 8.02
C THR A 455 19.01 9.14 8.95
N ALA A 456 19.13 8.95 10.27
CA ALA A 456 18.49 9.81 11.27
C ALA A 456 19.09 11.23 11.25
N ASP A 457 20.41 11.33 11.18
CA ASP A 457 21.12 12.62 11.14
C ASP A 457 20.80 13.41 9.87
N THR A 458 20.73 12.72 8.73
CA THR A 458 20.40 13.35 7.44
C THR A 458 18.98 13.90 7.41
N ILE A 459 18.01 13.14 7.97
CA ILE A 459 16.63 13.61 8.11
C ILE A 459 16.55 14.79 9.09
N ALA A 460 17.26 14.73 10.21
CA ALA A 460 17.25 15.77 11.24
C ALA A 460 17.92 17.08 10.80
N ALA A 461 18.95 17.00 9.95
CA ALA A 461 19.67 18.16 9.43
C ALA A 461 18.92 18.91 8.31
N ALA A 462 17.80 18.38 7.81
CA ALA A 462 17.08 18.95 6.69
C ALA A 462 16.19 20.13 7.14
N PRO A 463 16.45 21.39 6.71
CA PRO A 463 15.78 22.59 7.25
C PRO A 463 14.27 22.63 6.98
N TYR A 464 13.79 21.96 5.92
CA TYR A 464 12.38 21.60 5.67
C TYR A 464 12.25 20.24 4.92
N GLY A 465 13.33 19.44 4.86
CA GLY A 465 13.88 19.06 3.54
C GLY A 465 13.82 17.60 3.06
N VAL A 466 13.23 16.63 3.78
CA VAL A 466 12.94 15.29 3.21
C VAL A 466 11.74 14.68 3.93
N TYR A 467 10.73 14.25 3.16
CA TYR A 467 9.70 13.36 3.63
C TYR A 467 10.13 11.90 3.43
N ALA A 468 10.33 11.19 4.55
CA ALA A 468 10.50 9.74 4.56
C ALA A 468 9.15 9.05 4.30
N SER A 469 8.88 8.64 3.07
CA SER A 469 7.67 7.96 2.66
C SER A 469 7.80 6.43 2.82
N PRO A 470 6.77 5.72 3.32
CA PRO A 470 6.70 4.28 3.19
C PRO A 470 6.65 3.86 1.72
N VAL A 471 7.16 2.66 1.43
CA VAL A 471 7.08 2.01 0.11
C VAL A 471 6.31 0.70 0.21
N TYR A 472 5.24 0.58 -0.57
CA TYR A 472 4.41 -0.62 -0.64
C TYR A 472 4.61 -1.33 -1.99
N ALA A 473 4.57 -2.66 -1.98
CA ALA A 473 4.61 -3.46 -3.22
C ALA A 473 3.40 -3.16 -4.11
N THR A 474 2.22 -3.04 -3.49
CA THR A 474 0.95 -2.74 -4.17
C THR A 474 0.14 -1.68 -3.43
N GLY A 475 -0.76 -1.02 -4.16
CA GLY A 475 -1.89 -0.34 -3.53
C GLY A 475 -2.80 -1.31 -2.76
N PRO A 476 -3.72 -0.80 -1.91
CA PRO A 476 -4.74 -1.66 -1.36
C PRO A 476 -5.67 -2.14 -2.48
N ALA A 477 -6.12 -3.39 -2.37
CA ALA A 477 -7.23 -3.86 -3.20
C ALA A 477 -8.48 -3.01 -2.92
N SER A 478 -9.32 -2.78 -3.93
CA SER A 478 -10.63 -2.14 -3.74
C SER A 478 -11.42 -2.88 -2.64
N GLY A 479 -11.85 -2.15 -1.61
CA GLY A 479 -12.59 -2.72 -0.47
C GLY A 479 -11.74 -3.44 0.59
N ALA A 480 -10.42 -3.56 0.42
CA ALA A 480 -9.56 -4.16 1.43
C ALA A 480 -9.33 -3.24 2.64
N GLU A 481 -9.40 -3.79 3.84
CA GLU A 481 -9.17 -3.07 5.11
C GLU A 481 -7.70 -2.76 5.39
N ARG A 482 -6.75 -3.22 4.55
CA ARG A 482 -5.30 -3.10 4.77
C ARG A 482 -4.57 -2.65 3.51
N ARG A 483 -3.52 -1.84 3.69
CA ARG A 483 -2.55 -1.51 2.63
C ARG A 483 -1.83 -2.78 2.15
N GLY A 484 -1.26 -2.73 0.94
CA GLY A 484 -0.46 -3.81 0.36
C GLY A 484 0.78 -4.13 1.21
N GLU A 485 1.53 -5.15 0.80
CA GLU A 485 2.75 -5.58 1.50
C GLU A 485 3.78 -4.44 1.59
N GLU A 486 4.18 -4.11 2.83
CA GLU A 486 5.18 -3.08 3.09
C GLU A 486 6.59 -3.63 2.83
N LEU A 487 7.43 -2.82 2.18
CA LEU A 487 8.80 -3.17 1.92
C LEU A 487 9.74 -2.60 2.99
N PRO A 488 10.86 -3.28 3.30
CA PRO A 488 11.91 -2.74 4.15
C PRO A 488 12.72 -1.65 3.41
N LEU A 489 12.02 -0.64 2.88
CA LEU A 489 12.52 0.41 2.01
C LEU A 489 11.79 1.72 2.35
N THR A 490 12.56 2.79 2.54
CA THR A 490 12.01 4.13 2.76
C THR A 490 12.34 5.02 1.57
N ALA A 491 11.34 5.68 0.98
CA ALA A 491 11.55 6.65 -0.09
C ALA A 491 11.77 8.05 0.49
N TRP A 492 12.86 8.69 0.15
CA TRP A 492 13.21 10.04 0.56
C TRP A 492 12.78 11.02 -0.52
N LEU A 493 11.73 11.78 -0.21
CA LEU A 493 11.10 12.71 -1.13
C LEU A 493 11.36 14.15 -0.67
N PRO A 494 12.13 14.96 -1.41
CA PRO A 494 12.35 16.37 -1.09
C PRO A 494 11.02 17.13 -0.93
N SER A 495 10.95 18.03 0.04
CA SER A 495 9.78 18.87 0.25
C SER A 495 10.16 20.22 0.85
N GLU A 496 9.31 21.23 0.63
CA GLU A 496 9.34 22.51 1.34
C GLU A 496 8.30 22.57 2.47
N ALA A 497 7.31 21.69 2.43
CA ALA A 497 6.29 21.59 3.46
C ALA A 497 6.76 20.65 4.59
N PRO A 498 6.31 20.87 5.84
CA PRO A 498 6.70 20.03 6.96
C PRO A 498 6.27 18.56 6.74
N PRO A 499 7.09 17.57 7.14
CA PRO A 499 6.77 16.15 6.96
C PRO A 499 5.42 15.72 7.55
N SER A 500 4.96 16.38 8.62
CA SER A 500 3.66 16.12 9.25
C SER A 500 2.49 16.29 8.28
N LEU A 501 2.58 17.24 7.34
CA LEU A 501 1.55 17.44 6.32
C LEU A 501 1.39 16.19 5.44
N TRP A 502 2.49 15.61 4.98
CA TRP A 502 2.48 14.45 4.09
C TRP A 502 2.10 13.17 4.83
N VAL A 503 2.53 13.03 6.09
CA VAL A 503 2.07 11.97 6.98
C VAL A 503 0.54 12.04 7.11
N VAL A 504 0.00 13.20 7.45
CA VAL A 504 -1.44 13.41 7.60
C VAL A 504 -2.17 13.27 6.27
N SER A 505 -1.57 13.63 5.14
CA SER A 505 -2.18 13.41 3.81
C SER A 505 -2.21 11.94 3.40
N GLY A 506 -1.49 11.07 4.13
CA GLY A 506 -1.39 9.64 3.85
C GLY A 506 -0.46 9.33 2.67
N ALA A 507 0.49 10.23 2.40
CA ALA A 507 1.38 10.13 1.25
C ALA A 507 2.23 8.85 1.32
N ALA A 508 2.30 8.12 0.21
CA ALA A 508 3.02 6.86 0.16
C ALA A 508 3.48 6.54 -1.25
N VAL A 509 4.61 5.83 -1.36
CA VAL A 509 5.08 5.28 -2.63
C VAL A 509 4.57 3.86 -2.78
N ARG A 510 4.19 3.49 -4.00
CA ARG A 510 3.81 2.14 -4.39
C ARG A 510 4.53 1.71 -5.66
N LEU A 511 4.79 0.42 -5.80
CA LEU A 511 5.55 -0.14 -6.92
C LEU A 511 4.68 -0.72 -8.06
N ASP A 512 3.36 -0.74 -7.90
CA ASP A 512 2.38 -1.13 -8.92
C ASP A 512 1.91 0.06 -9.79
N GLY A 513 2.74 1.11 -9.88
CA GLY A 513 2.50 2.27 -10.74
C GLY A 513 2.55 1.94 -12.22
N GLU A 514 2.17 2.91 -13.05
CA GLU A 514 2.25 2.77 -14.51
C GLU A 514 3.71 2.60 -14.96
N CYS A 515 4.02 1.43 -15.51
CA CYS A 515 5.36 1.06 -15.93
C CYS A 515 5.66 1.51 -17.36
N ASP A 516 6.94 1.61 -17.73
CA ASP A 516 7.36 2.13 -19.04
C ASP A 516 6.81 1.29 -20.21
N TRP A 517 6.67 -0.03 -20.04
CA TRP A 517 6.01 -0.88 -21.03
C TRP A 517 4.49 -0.63 -21.16
N GLN A 518 3.80 -0.34 -20.05
CA GLN A 518 2.36 -0.01 -20.07
C GLN A 518 2.12 1.29 -20.82
N ARG A 519 3.02 2.27 -20.65
CA ARG A 519 2.99 3.50 -21.42
C ARG A 519 3.24 3.32 -22.90
N ARG A 520 4.21 2.50 -23.28
CA ARG A 520 4.46 2.20 -24.70
C ARG A 520 3.20 1.61 -25.34
N ALA A 521 2.54 0.70 -24.64
CA ALA A 521 1.30 0.10 -25.10
C ALA A 521 0.13 1.11 -25.19
N THR A 522 0.03 2.08 -24.28
CA THR A 522 -1.05 3.11 -24.30
C THR A 522 -0.77 4.28 -25.25
N GLN A 523 0.49 4.68 -25.45
CA GLN A 523 0.89 5.82 -26.30
C GLN A 523 1.05 5.46 -27.78
N GLN A 524 1.31 4.18 -28.10
CA GLN A 524 1.45 3.70 -29.47
C GLN A 524 0.61 2.44 -29.71
N PRO A 525 -0.74 2.55 -29.69
CA PRO A 525 -1.64 1.40 -29.79
C PRO A 525 -1.53 0.61 -31.11
N GLY A 526 -0.83 1.13 -32.13
CA GLY A 526 -0.60 0.47 -33.42
C GLY A 526 0.88 0.21 -33.76
N LYS A 527 1.82 0.40 -32.83
CA LYS A 527 3.27 0.15 -33.06
C LYS A 527 3.97 -0.61 -31.93
N SER A 528 3.38 -0.73 -30.74
CA SER A 528 3.85 -1.72 -29.76
C SER A 528 3.71 -3.10 -30.40
N ASP A 529 4.75 -3.93 -30.34
CA ASP A 529 4.87 -5.27 -30.93
C ASP A 529 3.52 -5.87 -31.32
N GLU A 530 3.37 -6.31 -32.57
CA GLU A 530 2.12 -6.87 -33.12
C GLU A 530 1.48 -7.94 -32.19
N GLU A 531 2.27 -8.54 -31.29
CA GLU A 531 1.86 -9.47 -30.23
C GLU A 531 1.13 -8.83 -29.03
N LEU A 532 1.45 -7.60 -28.61
CA LEU A 532 0.93 -6.96 -27.39
C LEU A 532 -0.29 -6.05 -27.64
N GLY A 533 -0.37 -5.40 -28.81
CA GLY A 533 -1.50 -4.53 -29.17
C GLY A 533 -2.83 -5.30 -29.29
N PHE A 534 -2.78 -6.55 -29.74
CA PHE A 534 -3.96 -7.39 -29.98
C PHE A 534 -4.65 -7.87 -28.69
N LEU A 535 -3.91 -8.02 -27.60
CA LEU A 535 -4.43 -8.43 -26.29
C LEU A 535 -5.21 -7.31 -25.57
N LEU A 536 -4.93 -6.04 -25.90
CA LEU A 536 -5.61 -4.87 -25.35
C LEU A 536 -6.94 -4.57 -26.05
N THR A 537 -7.10 -4.97 -27.31
CA THR A 537 -8.26 -4.64 -28.15
C THR A 537 -9.36 -5.70 -28.18
N SER A 538 -9.10 -6.91 -27.66
CA SER A 538 -10.14 -7.95 -27.57
C SER A 538 -10.88 -7.84 -26.23
N HIS A 539 -11.76 -6.85 -26.15
CA HIS A 539 -12.88 -6.79 -25.20
C HIS A 539 -14.16 -7.28 -25.86
#